data_AF-A0A9E5Q2E2-F1
#
_entry.id   AF-A0A9E5Q2E2-F1
#
_cell.length_a   1.000
_cell.length_b   1.000
_cell.length_c   1.000
_cell.angle_alpha   90.00
_cell.angle_beta   90.00
_cell.angle_gamma   90.00
#
_symmetry.space_group_name_H-M   'P 1'
#
loop_
_entity.id
_entity.type
_entity.pdbx_description
1 polymer ?
#
loop_
_entity_poly.entity_id
_entity_poly.type
_entity_poly.pdbx_seq_one_letter_code
_entity_poly.pdbx_strand_id
1 'polypeptide(L)'
;MSGLIFNLFIFVLASFIGFELISKVPPTLHTPLMSGANAISGITILGALIVAGQIDSQIAQYIGFVAIVFATINVVGGFMVTDRMLEMFKKKDKNNE
;
A
#
# COMPACT_ATOMS: atom_id res chain seq x y z
N MET A 1 2.65 -25.88 -15.56
CA MET A 1 2.24 -25.48 -14.20
C MET A 1 0.86 -24.86 -14.30
N SER A 2 -0.15 -25.29 -13.53
CA SER A 2 -1.46 -24.61 -13.56
C SER A 2 -1.30 -23.17 -13.05
N GLY A 3 -2.12 -22.22 -13.56
CA GLY A 3 -2.02 -20.81 -13.16
C GLY A 3 -2.16 -20.60 -11.64
N LEU A 4 -2.97 -21.45 -10.98
CA LEU A 4 -3.09 -21.46 -9.53
C LEU A 4 -1.78 -21.84 -8.83
N ILE A 5 -1.10 -22.90 -9.28
CA ILE A 5 0.17 -23.34 -8.69
C ILE A 5 1.25 -22.26 -8.89
N PHE A 6 1.26 -21.58 -10.04
CA PHE A 6 2.17 -20.47 -10.29
C PHE A 6 1.91 -19.27 -9.36
N ASN A 7 0.65 -18.86 -9.17
CA ASN A 7 0.30 -17.77 -8.25
C ASN A 7 0.60 -18.12 -6.79
N LEU A 8 0.36 -19.37 -6.38
CA LEU A 8 0.73 -19.85 -5.05
C LEU A 8 2.24 -19.82 -4.84
N PHE A 9 3.02 -20.20 -5.85
CA PHE A 9 4.47 -20.11 -5.79
C PHE A 9 4.95 -18.67 -5.56
N ILE A 10 4.38 -17.71 -6.32
CA ILE A 10 4.66 -16.27 -6.13
C ILE A 10 4.25 -15.82 -4.72
N PHE A 11 3.05 -16.18 -4.27
CA PHE A 11 2.54 -15.79 -2.96
C PHE A 11 3.44 -16.27 -1.80
N VAL A 12 3.86 -17.54 -1.84
CA VAL A 12 4.74 -18.12 -0.81
C VAL A 12 6.11 -17.42 -0.82
N LEU A 13 6.74 -17.28 -1.98
CA LEU A 13 8.05 -16.60 -2.07
C LEU A 13 7.98 -15.13 -1.65
N ALA A 14 6.95 -14.40 -2.07
CA ALA A 14 6.74 -13.00 -1.67
C ALA A 14 6.54 -12.87 -0.15
N SER A 15 5.84 -13.82 0.48
CA SER A 15 5.66 -13.85 1.93
C SER A 15 6.98 -14.04 2.69
N PHE A 16 7.84 -14.95 2.24
CA PHE A 16 9.19 -15.14 2.80
C PHE A 16 10.05 -13.88 2.64
N ILE A 17 10.01 -13.25 1.46
CA ILE A 17 10.74 -11.99 1.22
C ILE A 17 10.23 -10.90 2.16
N GLY A 18 8.92 -10.77 2.34
CA GLY A 18 8.33 -9.80 3.26
C GLY A 18 8.82 -9.99 4.70
N PHE A 19 8.86 -11.24 5.18
CA PHE A 19 9.40 -11.57 6.51
C PHE A 19 10.88 -11.18 6.66
N GLU A 20 11.71 -11.57 5.70
CA GLU A 20 13.16 -11.30 5.72
C GLU A 20 13.47 -9.80 5.68
N LEU A 21 12.69 -9.02 4.92
CA LEU A 21 12.84 -7.57 4.82
C LEU A 21 12.47 -6.88 6.14
N ILE A 22 11.32 -7.21 6.72
CA ILE A 22 10.83 -6.58 7.96
C ILE A 22 11.75 -6.90 9.14
N SER A 23 12.29 -8.12 9.20
CA SER A 23 13.20 -8.56 10.28
C SER A 23 14.50 -7.76 10.36
N LYS A 24 14.86 -7.00 9.31
CA LYS A 24 16.09 -6.20 9.23
C LYS A 24 15.86 -4.70 9.44
N VAL A 25 14.62 -4.27 9.70
CA VAL A 25 14.31 -2.86 9.93
C VAL A 25 14.69 -2.47 11.37
N PRO A 26 15.41 -1.36 11.59
CA PRO A 26 15.75 -0.91 12.95
C PRO A 26 14.49 -0.48 13.72
N PRO A 27 14.45 -0.64 15.06
CA PRO A 27 13.30 -0.31 15.89
C PRO A 27 12.74 1.11 15.70
N THR A 28 13.61 2.08 15.42
CA THR A 28 13.25 3.48 15.18
C THR A 28 12.36 3.68 13.97
N LEU A 29 12.35 2.75 13.00
CA LEU A 29 11.56 2.82 11.78
C LEU A 29 10.28 1.98 11.82
N HIS A 30 9.94 1.30 12.93
CA HIS A 30 8.72 0.46 12.96
C HIS A 30 7.43 1.26 12.75
N THR A 31 7.34 2.47 13.30
CA THR A 31 6.16 3.34 13.14
C THR A 31 6.04 3.87 11.70
N PRO A 32 7.11 4.45 11.08
CA PRO A 32 7.10 4.75 9.65
C PRO A 32 6.83 3.53 8.77
N LEU A 33 7.38 2.36 9.12
CA LEU A 33 7.17 1.11 8.38
C LEU A 33 5.71 0.67 8.43
N MET A 34 5.06 0.74 9.60
CA MET A 34 3.65 0.43 9.76
C MET A 34 2.77 1.35 8.90
N SER A 35 3.07 2.65 8.90
CA SER A 35 2.40 3.62 8.02
C SER A 35 2.64 3.32 6.54
N GLY A 36 3.88 3.00 6.16
CA GLY A 36 4.25 2.66 4.79
C GLY A 36 3.56 1.38 4.29
N ALA A 37 3.47 0.34 5.13
CA ALA A 37 2.73 -0.87 4.82
C ALA A 37 1.23 -0.59 4.58
N ASN A 38 0.63 0.33 5.35
CA ASN A 38 -0.73 0.78 5.10
C ASN A 38 -0.86 1.51 3.76
N ALA A 39 0.10 2.38 3.39
CA ALA A 39 0.12 3.04 2.08
C ALA A 39 0.20 2.04 0.91
N ILE A 40 1.03 0.99 1.05
CA ILE A 40 1.19 -0.06 0.04
C ILE A 40 -0.09 -0.90 -0.10
N SER A 41 -0.84 -1.11 0.98
CA SER A 41 -2.14 -1.81 0.94
C SER A 41 -3.18 -1.11 0.06
N GLY A 42 -2.95 0.17 -0.24
CA GLY A 42 -3.72 0.96 -1.19
C GLY A 42 -3.68 0.42 -2.64
N ILE A 43 -2.84 -0.58 -2.94
CA ILE A 43 -2.89 -1.33 -4.22
C ILE A 43 -4.29 -1.89 -4.55
N THR A 44 -5.16 -2.01 -3.55
CA THR A 44 -6.60 -2.29 -3.69
C THR A 44 -7.31 -1.39 -4.70
N ILE A 45 -6.79 -0.18 -4.96
CA ILE A 45 -7.30 0.72 -6.02
C ILE A 45 -7.31 0.05 -7.40
N LEU A 46 -6.32 -0.80 -7.72
CA LEU A 46 -6.29 -1.53 -8.99
C LEU A 46 -7.46 -2.50 -9.11
N GLY A 47 -7.77 -3.21 -8.03
CA GLY A 47 -8.93 -4.10 -7.97
C GLY A 47 -10.23 -3.33 -8.13
N ALA A 48 -10.37 -2.20 -7.43
CA ALA A 48 -11.55 -1.35 -7.53
C ALA A 48 -11.75 -0.79 -8.94
N LEU A 49 -10.68 -0.37 -9.63
CA LEU A 49 -10.73 0.14 -11.00
C LEU A 49 -11.11 -0.95 -12.02
N ILE A 50 -10.52 -2.14 -11.91
CA ILE A 50 -10.84 -3.27 -12.79
C ILE A 50 -12.31 -3.65 -12.64
N VAL A 51 -12.78 -3.78 -11.39
CA VAL A 51 -14.16 -4.15 -11.11
C VAL A 51 -15.12 -3.06 -11.57
N ALA A 52 -14.86 -1.78 -11.27
CA ALA A 52 -15.72 -0.67 -11.68
C ALA A 52 -15.90 -0.57 -13.21
N GLY A 53 -14.89 -0.96 -13.99
CA GLY A 53 -14.95 -0.98 -15.46
C GLY A 53 -15.81 -2.10 -16.06
N GLN A 54 -16.31 -3.04 -15.25
CA GLN A 54 -17.05 -4.22 -15.70
C GLN A 54 -18.50 -4.28 -15.17
N ILE A 55 -19.01 -3.18 -14.59
CA ILE A 55 -20.30 -3.18 -13.91
C ILE A 55 -21.41 -2.55 -14.77
N ASP A 56 -22.44 -3.35 -15.04
CA ASP A 56 -23.65 -2.89 -15.74
C ASP A 56 -24.78 -2.44 -14.78
N SER A 57 -24.77 -2.91 -13.53
CA SER A 57 -25.80 -2.56 -12.54
C SER A 57 -25.56 -1.18 -11.92
N GLN A 58 -26.56 -0.31 -11.97
CA GLN A 58 -26.48 1.07 -11.44
C GLN A 58 -26.10 1.11 -9.95
N ILE A 59 -26.61 0.18 -9.13
CA ILE A 59 -26.25 0.08 -7.71
C ILE A 59 -24.77 -0.28 -7.54
N ALA A 60 -24.30 -1.24 -8.33
CA ALA A 60 -22.92 -1.68 -8.26
C ALA A 60 -21.95 -0.61 -8.79
N GLN A 61 -22.36 0.26 -9.73
CA GLN A 61 -21.56 1.40 -10.18
C GLN A 61 -21.34 2.40 -9.03
N TYR A 62 -22.38 2.71 -8.25
CA TYR A 62 -22.24 3.57 -7.06
C TYR A 62 -21.31 2.94 -6.02
N ILE A 63 -21.44 1.64 -5.76
CA ILE A 63 -20.54 0.93 -4.84
C ILE A 63 -19.10 0.96 -5.36
N GLY A 64 -18.89 0.71 -6.66
CA GLY A 64 -17.57 0.79 -7.30
C GLY A 64 -16.94 2.18 -7.20
N PHE A 65 -17.74 3.23 -7.41
CA PHE A 65 -17.30 4.62 -7.21
C PHE A 65 -16.84 4.86 -5.77
N VAL A 66 -17.64 4.48 -4.78
CA VAL A 66 -17.29 4.62 -3.35
C VAL A 66 -16.04 3.80 -3.01
N ALA A 67 -15.89 2.60 -3.57
CA ALA A 67 -14.71 1.76 -3.38
C ALA A 67 -13.44 2.44 -3.93
N ILE A 68 -13.51 3.06 -5.11
CA ILE A 68 -12.39 3.82 -5.68
C ILE A 68 -12.04 5.01 -4.79
N VAL A 69 -13.03 5.75 -4.29
CA VAL A 69 -12.80 6.89 -3.39
C VAL A 69 -12.08 6.44 -2.12
N PHE A 70 -12.53 5.37 -1.46
CA PHE A 70 -11.86 4.86 -0.26
C PHE A 70 -10.46 4.32 -0.54
N ALA A 71 -10.27 3.59 -1.64
CA ALA A 71 -8.95 3.10 -2.04
C ALA A 71 -7.99 4.26 -2.32
N THR A 72 -8.48 5.34 -2.95
CA THR A 72 -7.71 6.56 -3.21
C THR A 72 -7.31 7.24 -1.90
N ILE A 73 -8.23 7.38 -0.94
CA ILE A 73 -7.95 7.94 0.39
C ILE A 73 -6.86 7.11 1.10
N ASN A 74 -6.93 5.78 1.03
CA ASN A 74 -5.94 4.89 1.63
C ASN A 74 -4.53 5.09 1.02
N VAL A 75 -4.41 5.07 -0.31
CA VAL A 75 -3.13 5.32 -1.00
C VAL A 75 -2.59 6.70 -0.66
N VAL A 76 -3.35 7.76 -0.95
CA VAL A 76 -2.88 9.14 -0.84
C VAL A 76 -2.59 9.52 0.62
N GLY A 77 -3.51 9.20 1.53
CA GLY A 77 -3.34 9.46 2.94
C GLY A 77 -2.19 8.66 3.54
N GLY A 78 -2.06 7.38 3.17
CA GLY A 78 -0.96 6.53 3.62
C GLY A 78 0.40 7.06 3.20
N PHE A 79 0.58 7.44 1.93
CA PHE A 79 1.85 7.99 1.44
C PHE A 79 2.16 9.36 2.04
N MET A 80 1.16 10.25 2.20
CA MET A 80 1.34 11.57 2.81
C MET A 80 1.80 11.47 4.28
N VAL A 81 1.20 10.57 5.06
CA VAL A 81 1.56 10.37 6.47
C VAL A 81 2.95 9.74 6.58
N THR A 82 3.25 8.76 5.72
CA THR A 82 4.56 8.09 5.71
C THR A 82 5.68 9.06 5.35
N ASP A 83 5.48 9.93 4.35
CA ASP A 83 6.46 10.94 3.96
C ASP A 83 6.77 11.89 5.13
N ARG A 84 5.75 12.42 5.81
CA ARG A 84 5.91 13.25 7.02
C ARG A 84 6.65 12.54 8.15
N MET A 85 6.41 11.24 8.35
CA MET A 85 7.15 10.45 9.34
C MET A 85 8.62 10.29 8.96
N LEU A 86 8.92 10.07 7.68
CA LEU A 86 10.29 9.92 7.19
C LEU A 86 11.07 11.24 7.16
N GLU A 87 10.39 12.38 6.99
CA GLU A 87 11.00 13.71 7.09
C GLU A 87 11.65 13.97 8.46
N MET A 88 11.12 13.37 9.53
CA MET A 88 11.68 13.49 10.88
C MET A 88 13.08 12.86 11.01
N PHE A 89 13.47 11.98 10.07
CA PHE A 89 14.79 11.37 10.02
C PHE A 89 15.78 12.11 9.11
N LYS A 90 15.31 13.11 8.34
CA LYS A 90 16.20 13.97 7.56
C LYS A 90 16.97 14.85 8.54
N LYS A 91 18.30 14.86 8.42
CA LYS A 91 19.15 15.78 9.18
C LYS A 91 18.72 17.21 8.83
N LYS A 92 18.36 18.02 9.82
CA LYS A 92 18.06 19.44 9.60
C LYS A 92 19.33 20.08 9.02
N ASP A 93 19.27 20.57 7.79
CA ASP A 93 20.40 21.28 7.21
C ASP A 93 20.76 22.46 8.12
N LYS A 94 21.99 22.45 8.64
CA LYS A 94 22.57 23.51 9.46
C LYS A 94 23.01 24.71 8.60
N ASN A 95 22.22 25.07 7.60
CA ASN A 95 22.43 26.26 6.78
C ASN A 95 21.17 27.11 6.90
N ASN A 96 21.08 27.88 7.98
CA ASN A 96 20.34 29.14 8.14
C ASN A 96 20.30 29.42 9.65
N GLU A 97 21.26 30.23 10.10
CA GLU A 97 21.06 31.13 11.25
C GLU A 97 19.90 32.09 10.98
#